data_AF-A0A3N6MU02-F1
#
_entry.id   AF-A0A3N6MU02-F1
#
_cell.length_a   1.000
_cell.length_b   1.000
_cell.length_c   1.000
_cell.angle_alpha   90.00
_cell.angle_beta   90.00
_cell.angle_gamma   90.00
#
_symmetry.space_group_name_H-M   'P 1'
#
loop_
_entity.id
_entity.type
_entity.pdbx_description
1 polymer ?
#
loop_
_entity_poly.entity_id
_entity_poly.type
_entity_poly.pdbx_seq_one_letter_code
_entity_poly.pdbx_strand_id
1 'polypeptide(L)'
;MDRRSVLLATLALPAMLASFSTFAQTRPPGTYRGGEPPAHMPPGDLPPQLQKGDRVDPEFRNRQFVVDDWRQHGLEPPPRGRHWVGIAGRYYLVRSSNWTVERVGP
;
A
#
# COMPACT_ATOMS: atom_id res chain seq x y z
N MET A 1 46.81 -9.30 45.64
CA MET A 1 45.72 -8.39 46.09
C MET A 1 45.91 -7.10 45.30
N ASP A 2 45.00 -6.53 44.49
CA ASP A 2 43.54 -6.65 44.34
C ASP A 2 43.10 -6.28 42.91
N ARG A 3 41.93 -6.79 42.51
CA ARG A 3 41.25 -6.56 41.23
C ARG A 3 40.24 -5.40 41.35
N ARG A 4 40.26 -4.41 40.43
CA ARG A 4 39.12 -3.54 40.02
C ARG A 4 39.42 -3.02 38.60
N SER A 5 38.77 -3.48 37.51
CA SER A 5 37.49 -3.00 36.94
C SER A 5 37.57 -1.49 36.58
N VAL A 6 37.28 -0.92 35.40
CA VAL A 6 36.42 -1.23 34.24
C VAL A 6 36.88 -0.38 33.02
N LEU A 7 36.60 -0.91 31.83
CA LEU A 7 36.47 -0.30 30.49
C LEU A 7 36.17 1.21 30.41
N LEU A 8 36.68 1.87 29.36
CA LEU A 8 35.87 2.80 28.56
C LEU A 8 36.48 2.97 27.16
N ALA A 9 35.58 2.88 26.18
CA ALA A 9 35.81 2.65 24.78
C ALA A 9 36.42 3.86 24.06
N THR A 10 37.31 3.56 23.11
CA THR A 10 37.91 4.49 22.16
C THR A 10 36.85 5.04 21.22
N LEU A 11 36.78 6.38 21.15
CA LEU A 11 35.97 7.16 20.22
C LEU A 11 36.66 7.25 18.84
N ALA A 12 35.87 7.64 17.82
CA ALA A 12 36.21 8.15 16.47
C ALA A 12 36.19 7.10 15.33
N LEU A 13 35.59 7.29 14.14
CA LEU A 13 34.97 8.37 13.32
C LEU A 13 34.44 7.64 12.01
N PRO A 14 33.91 8.24 10.91
CA PRO A 14 33.08 9.44 10.63
C PRO A 14 31.88 9.21 9.65
N ALA A 15 31.20 10.32 9.30
CA ALA A 15 30.11 10.61 8.34
C ALA A 15 29.84 9.72 7.10
N MET A 16 28.54 9.60 6.75
CA MET A 16 28.06 9.48 5.35
C MET A 16 26.65 10.08 5.22
N LEU A 17 26.52 11.04 4.30
CA LEU A 17 25.27 11.62 3.81
C LEU A 17 24.41 10.54 3.16
N ALA A 18 23.17 10.36 3.63
CA ALA A 18 22.12 9.78 2.81
C ALA A 18 20.74 10.20 3.32
N SER A 19 20.01 10.92 2.48
CA SER A 19 18.58 11.18 2.62
C SER A 19 17.84 9.85 2.74
N PHE A 20 17.50 9.45 3.96
CA PHE A 20 16.59 8.35 4.21
C PHE A 20 15.73 8.73 5.41
N SER A 21 14.62 9.43 5.16
CA SER A 21 13.47 9.29 6.04
C SER A 21 12.88 7.90 5.83
N THR A 22 13.62 6.88 6.28
CA THR A 22 13.04 5.58 6.63
C THR A 22 12.25 5.83 7.91
N PHE A 23 11.05 6.40 7.75
CA PHE A 23 10.02 6.11 8.72
C PHE A 23 9.62 4.66 8.48
N ALA A 24 10.16 3.79 9.33
CA ALA A 24 9.58 2.50 9.63
C ALA A 24 8.06 2.69 9.72
N GLN A 25 7.33 2.20 8.72
CA GLN A 25 5.87 2.22 8.74
C GLN A 25 5.40 1.14 9.70
N THR A 26 5.52 1.39 11.01
CA THR A 26 4.66 0.74 11.99
C THR A 26 3.29 1.40 11.86
N ARG A 27 2.53 1.00 10.83
CA ARG A 27 1.17 1.51 10.60
C ARG A 27 0.21 0.71 11.51
N PRO A 28 -0.54 1.36 12.42
CA PRO A 28 -1.38 0.67 13.41
C PRO A 28 -2.54 -0.09 12.75
N PRO A 29 -3.12 -1.11 13.43
CA PRO A 29 -4.25 -1.85 12.90
C PRO A 29 -5.50 -0.95 12.94
N GLY A 30 -6.16 -0.75 11.79
CA GLY A 30 -7.56 -0.31 11.79
C GLY A 30 -8.00 0.78 10.83
N THR A 31 -7.13 1.41 10.04
CA THR A 31 -7.59 2.39 9.03
C THR A 31 -6.77 2.32 7.75
N TYR A 32 -7.11 1.36 6.89
CA TYR A 32 -6.81 1.43 5.46
C TYR A 32 -7.71 2.47 4.81
N ARG A 33 -7.52 3.74 5.18
CA ARG A 33 -8.18 4.89 4.55
C ARG A 33 -7.21 5.41 3.50
N GLY A 34 -7.48 5.08 2.24
CA GLY A 34 -6.75 5.65 1.10
C GLY A 34 -5.29 5.22 0.95
N GLY A 35 -4.87 4.07 1.48
CA GLY A 35 -3.53 3.54 1.24
C GLY A 35 -3.38 2.93 -0.16
N GLU A 36 -2.14 2.89 -0.66
CA GLU A 36 -1.75 2.12 -1.85
C GLU A 36 -2.35 0.69 -1.78
N PRO A 37 -2.79 0.11 -2.92
CA PRO A 37 -3.23 -1.28 -2.98
C PRO A 37 -2.22 -2.17 -2.26
N PRO A 38 -2.65 -3.24 -1.58
CA PRO A 38 -1.71 -4.17 -0.98
C PRO A 38 -0.78 -4.73 -2.06
N ALA A 39 0.43 -4.15 -2.15
CA ALA A 39 1.49 -4.53 -3.06
C ALA A 39 2.31 -5.70 -2.51
N HIS A 40 2.08 -6.09 -1.26
CA HIS A 40 2.91 -7.05 -0.52
C HIS A 40 2.33 -8.47 -0.48
N MET A 41 1.52 -8.85 -1.47
CA MET A 41 1.27 -10.27 -1.70
C MET A 41 2.56 -10.93 -2.21
N PRO A 42 2.89 -12.15 -1.76
CA PRO A 42 4.01 -12.89 -2.31
C PRO A 42 3.90 -12.96 -3.84
N PRO A 43 5.01 -12.82 -4.60
CA PRO A 43 4.98 -12.77 -6.08
C PRO A 43 4.35 -13.98 -6.80
N GLY A 44 3.96 -15.04 -6.09
CA GLY A 44 3.23 -16.20 -6.63
C GLY A 44 1.74 -16.24 -6.31
N ASP A 45 1.25 -15.40 -5.39
CA ASP A 45 -0.13 -15.39 -4.91
C ASP A 45 -0.91 -14.14 -5.36
N LEU A 46 -0.32 -13.35 -6.25
CA LEU A 46 -0.99 -12.17 -6.79
C LEU A 46 -2.20 -12.62 -7.62
N PRO A 47 -3.39 -12.02 -7.42
CA PRO A 47 -4.52 -12.28 -8.29
C PRO A 47 -4.19 -11.88 -9.73
N PRO A 48 -4.81 -12.53 -10.73
CA PRO A 48 -4.64 -12.15 -12.12
C PRO A 48 -5.06 -10.68 -12.32
N GLN A 49 -4.40 -10.03 -13.27
CA GLN A 49 -4.75 -8.66 -13.62
C GLN A 49 -6.13 -8.61 -14.25
N LEU A 50 -7.00 -7.76 -13.71
CA LEU A 50 -8.34 -7.59 -14.24
C LEU A 50 -8.33 -6.72 -15.51
N GLN A 51 -9.29 -6.97 -16.38
CA GLN A 51 -9.58 -6.22 -17.59
C GLN A 51 -10.97 -5.60 -17.52
N LYS A 52 -11.27 -4.70 -18.45
CA LYS A 52 -12.61 -4.14 -18.60
C LYS A 52 -13.61 -5.26 -18.88
N GLY A 53 -14.71 -5.27 -18.11
CA GLY A 53 -15.76 -6.30 -18.18
C GLY A 53 -15.60 -7.41 -17.16
N ASP A 54 -14.40 -7.57 -16.59
CA ASP A 54 -14.17 -8.56 -15.54
C ASP A 54 -14.89 -8.16 -14.25
N ARG A 55 -15.16 -9.18 -13.44
CA ARG A 55 -15.79 -8.99 -12.14
C ARG A 55 -14.73 -9.06 -11.05
N VAL A 56 -14.76 -8.11 -10.13
CA VAL A 56 -13.91 -8.12 -8.94
C VAL A 56 -14.38 -9.24 -8.02
N ASP A 57 -13.48 -10.11 -7.60
CA ASP A 57 -13.82 -11.21 -6.68
C ASP A 57 -14.28 -10.71 -5.31
N PRO A 58 -15.18 -11.43 -4.62
CA PRO A 58 -15.76 -10.99 -3.34
C PRO A 58 -14.74 -10.58 -2.28
N GLU A 59 -13.57 -11.21 -2.25
CA GLU A 59 -12.49 -10.90 -1.31
C GLU A 59 -11.95 -9.47 -1.47
N PHE A 60 -11.90 -8.95 -2.70
CA PHE A 60 -11.42 -7.62 -3.04
C PHE A 60 -12.50 -6.53 -2.98
N ARG A 61 -13.71 -6.87 -2.54
CA ARG A 61 -14.84 -5.91 -2.43
C ARG A 61 -14.88 -5.19 -1.09
N ASN A 62 -14.00 -5.57 -0.17
CA ASN A 62 -13.90 -4.98 1.15
C ASN A 62 -13.35 -3.55 1.08
N ARG A 63 -13.72 -2.70 2.05
CA ARG A 63 -13.32 -1.28 2.08
C ARG A 63 -11.82 -1.04 2.02
N GLN A 64 -11.00 -1.99 2.50
CA GLN A 64 -9.54 -1.91 2.43
C GLN A 64 -8.99 -1.86 1.00
N PHE A 65 -9.73 -2.37 0.03
CA PHE A 65 -9.37 -2.33 -1.38
C PHE A 65 -10.07 -1.16 -2.10
N VAL A 66 -11.11 -0.57 -1.52
CA VAL A 66 -11.79 0.59 -2.09
C VAL A 66 -10.93 1.84 -1.84
N VAL A 67 -10.63 2.55 -2.92
CA VAL A 67 -9.82 3.75 -2.89
C VAL A 67 -10.74 4.96 -2.86
N ASP A 68 -11.05 5.43 -1.64
CA ASP A 68 -11.87 6.62 -1.42
C ASP A 68 -11.07 7.91 -1.70
N ASP A 69 -9.78 7.94 -1.36
CA ASP A 69 -8.89 9.11 -1.50
C ASP A 69 -8.23 9.20 -2.88
N TRP A 70 -9.00 9.04 -3.95
CA TRP A 70 -8.54 8.99 -5.35
C TRP A 70 -7.57 10.11 -5.76
N ARG A 71 -7.72 11.30 -5.18
CA ARG A 71 -6.84 12.47 -5.44
C ARG A 71 -5.39 12.22 -5.04
N GLN A 72 -5.15 11.52 -3.94
CA GLN A 72 -3.80 11.24 -3.46
C GLN A 72 -3.08 10.23 -4.36
N HIS A 73 -3.84 9.42 -5.09
CA HIS A 73 -3.36 8.41 -6.02
C HIS A 73 -3.23 8.91 -7.46
N GLY A 74 -3.44 10.21 -7.70
CA GLY A 74 -3.40 10.80 -9.05
C GLY A 74 -4.49 10.26 -9.98
N LEU A 75 -5.55 9.66 -9.43
CA LEU A 75 -6.65 9.10 -10.20
C LEU A 75 -7.67 10.19 -10.54
N GLU A 76 -8.46 9.95 -11.57
CA GLU A 76 -9.61 10.81 -11.89
C GLU A 76 -10.73 10.63 -10.86
N PRO A 77 -11.57 11.66 -10.62
CA PRO A 77 -12.73 11.54 -9.75
C PRO A 77 -13.66 10.40 -10.24
N PRO A 78 -14.02 9.44 -9.37
CA PRO A 78 -14.91 8.36 -9.76
C PRO A 78 -16.31 8.92 -10.09
N PRO A 79 -16.89 8.61 -11.26
CA PRO A 79 -18.25 9.03 -11.58
C PRO A 79 -19.26 8.40 -10.61
N ARG A 80 -20.46 9.00 -10.50
CA ARG A 80 -21.50 8.47 -9.61
C ARG A 80 -21.77 6.99 -9.86
N GLY A 81 -21.94 6.23 -8.77
CA GLY A 81 -22.16 4.78 -8.80
C GLY A 81 -20.91 3.96 -9.14
N ARG A 82 -19.74 4.58 -9.27
CA ARG A 82 -18.45 3.91 -9.42
C ARG A 82 -17.55 4.24 -8.24
N HIS A 83 -16.54 3.41 -8.06
CA HIS A 83 -15.46 3.64 -7.11
C HIS A 83 -14.17 3.03 -7.65
N TRP A 84 -13.04 3.52 -7.16
CA TRP A 84 -11.75 2.92 -7.47
C TRP A 84 -11.50 1.75 -6.53
N VAL A 85 -10.90 0.68 -7.05
CA VAL A 85 -10.43 -0.48 -6.29
C VAL A 85 -8.95 -0.69 -6.57
N GLY A 86 -8.16 -0.87 -5.53
CA GLY A 86 -6.74 -1.18 -5.59
C GLY A 86 -6.48 -2.67 -5.38
N ILE A 87 -5.93 -3.38 -6.36
CA ILE A 87 -5.61 -4.82 -6.26
C ILE A 87 -4.22 -5.02 -6.85
N ALA A 88 -3.33 -5.71 -6.13
CA ALA A 88 -2.00 -6.10 -6.62
C ALA A 88 -1.20 -4.92 -7.24
N GLY A 89 -1.25 -3.75 -6.60
CA GLY A 89 -0.55 -2.54 -7.08
C GLY A 89 -1.18 -1.85 -8.29
N ARG A 90 -2.38 -2.25 -8.72
CA ARG A 90 -3.11 -1.65 -9.84
C ARG A 90 -4.45 -1.07 -9.39
N TYR A 91 -4.93 -0.06 -10.10
CA TYR A 91 -6.23 0.57 -9.85
C TYR A 91 -7.25 0.21 -10.91
N TYR A 92 -8.49 -0.05 -10.47
CA TYR A 92 -9.60 -0.42 -11.33
C TYR A 92 -10.81 0.44 -10.98
N LEU A 93 -11.41 1.10 -11.98
CA LEU A 93 -12.67 1.79 -11.81
C LEU A 93 -13.79 0.77 -11.94
N VAL A 94 -14.58 0.62 -10.89
CA VAL A 94 -15.54 -0.47 -10.74
C VAL A 94 -16.95 0.08 -10.52
N ARG A 95 -17.94 -0.59 -11.10
CA ARG A 95 -19.36 -0.26 -10.89
C ARG A 95 -19.84 -0.83 -9.56
N SER A 96 -20.44 0.02 -8.73
CA SER A 96 -20.89 -0.35 -7.38
C SER A 96 -22.06 -1.34 -7.38
N SER A 97 -22.84 -1.40 -8.45
CA SER A 97 -24.03 -2.26 -8.52
C SER A 97 -23.71 -3.75 -8.68
N ASN A 98 -22.64 -4.09 -9.41
CA ASN A 98 -22.34 -5.47 -9.78
C ASN A 98 -20.85 -5.83 -9.71
N TRP A 99 -19.99 -4.90 -9.29
CA TRP A 99 -18.55 -5.11 -9.14
C TRP A 99 -17.83 -5.44 -10.45
N THR A 100 -18.33 -4.93 -11.57
CA THR A 100 -17.68 -5.05 -12.88
C THR A 100 -16.68 -3.91 -13.10
N VAL A 101 -15.50 -4.23 -13.62
CA VAL A 101 -14.46 -3.29 -14.02
C VAL A 101 -14.91 -2.53 -15.27
N GLU A 102 -14.99 -1.20 -15.17
CA GLU A 102 -15.33 -0.29 -16.26
C GLU A 102 -14.07 0.23 -16.98
N ARG A 103 -12.99 0.47 -16.23
CA ARG A 103 -11.70 0.98 -16.73
C ARG A 103 -10.54 0.56 -15.84
N VAL A 104 -9.38 0.28 -16.45
CA VAL A 104 -8.11 0.13 -15.74
C VAL A 104 -7.46 1.51 -15.60
N GLY A 105 -6.97 1.83 -14.41
CA GLY A 105 -6.26 3.08 -14.10
C GLY A 105 -4.88 3.18 -14.76
N PRO A 106 -4.23 4.36 -14.66
CA PRO A 106 -2.90 4.60 -15.19
C PRO A 106 -1.83 3.70 -14.56
#